data_AF-A0A8D8DUJ5-F1
#
_entry.id   AF-A0A8D8DUJ5-F1
#
_cell.length_a   1.000
_cell.length_b   1.000
_cell.length_c   1.000
_cell.angle_alpha   90.00
_cell.angle_beta   90.00
_cell.angle_gamma   90.00
#
_symmetry.space_group_name_H-M   'P 1'
#
loop_
_entity.id
_entity.type
_entity.pdbx_description
1 polymer ?
#
loop_
_entity_poly.entity_id
_entity_poly.type
_entity_poly.pdbx_seq_one_letter_code
_entity_poly.pdbx_strand_id
1 'polypeptide(L)'
;MDQLGTAINTLRSRLDREMPRHRRRNADIVDYRDFIAQRDALINVPEVAKSNELADRHRQHGNRAYAAKRFDEALLQYNQSICFAERGSKQLGMGYANR
;
A
#
# COMPACT_ATOMS: atom_id res chain seq x y z
N MET A 1 -4.06 8.77 12.10
CA MET A 1 -4.71 7.46 11.98
C MET A 1 -5.27 7.39 10.57
N ASP A 2 -4.53 6.70 9.71
CA ASP A 2 -4.48 6.92 8.27
C ASP A 2 -5.69 6.27 7.55
N GLN A 3 -6.41 7.03 6.71
CA GLN A 3 -7.59 6.54 5.98
C GLN A 3 -7.26 5.29 5.13
N LEU A 4 -6.01 5.18 4.67
CA LEU A 4 -5.49 4.03 3.93
C LEU A 4 -5.45 2.75 4.78
N GLY A 5 -5.05 2.87 6.06
CA GLY A 5 -5.02 1.74 6.99
C GLY A 5 -6.43 1.20 7.28
N THR A 6 -7.41 2.10 7.37
CA THR A 6 -8.82 1.70 7.54
C THR A 6 -9.36 1.01 6.28
N ALA A 7 -9.02 1.50 5.08
CA ALA A 7 -9.44 0.90 3.82
C ALA A 7 -8.87 -0.52 3.63
N ILE A 8 -7.57 -0.71 3.87
CA ILE A 8 -6.91 -2.03 3.79
C ILE A 8 -7.50 -3.00 4.81
N ASN A 9 -7.70 -2.56 6.06
CA ASN A 9 -8.31 -3.41 7.09
C ASN A 9 -9.76 -3.79 6.76
N THR A 10 -10.50 -2.89 6.12
CA THR A 10 -11.87 -3.14 5.64
C THR A 10 -11.87 -4.17 4.51
N LEU A 11 -10.98 -4.02 3.52
CA LEU A 11 -10.82 -4.99 2.44
C LEU A 11 -10.41 -6.37 2.98
N ARG A 12 -9.44 -6.42 3.90
CA ARG A 12 -9.00 -7.66 4.55
C ARG A 12 -10.14 -8.33 5.31
N SER A 13 -10.87 -7.57 6.13
CA SER A 13 -11.99 -8.10 6.90
C SER A 13 -13.12 -8.62 6.01
N ARG A 14 -13.39 -7.93 4.89
CA ARG A 14 -14.36 -8.38 3.88
C ARG A 14 -13.89 -9.67 3.22
N LEU A 15 -12.63 -9.74 2.78
CA LEU A 15 -12.05 -10.95 2.19
C LEU A 15 -12.12 -12.13 3.17
N ASP A 16 -11.76 -11.91 4.43
CA ASP A 16 -11.80 -12.92 5.49
C ASP A 16 -13.21 -13.48 5.74
N ARG A 17 -14.22 -12.62 5.65
CA ARG A 17 -15.63 -12.99 5.83
C ARG A 17 -16.19 -13.76 4.64
N GLU A 18 -15.86 -13.32 3.43
CA GLU A 18 -16.38 -13.91 2.19
C GLU A 18 -15.67 -15.23 1.84
N MET A 19 -14.43 -15.44 2.31
CA MET A 19 -13.66 -16.67 2.06
C MET A 19 -14.15 -17.84 2.94
N PRO A 20 -14.52 -19.00 2.36
CA PRO A 20 -14.95 -20.18 3.12
C PRO A 20 -13.84 -20.70 4.06
N ARG A 21 -14.16 -20.93 5.34
CA ARG A 21 -13.21 -21.35 6.40
C ARG A 21 -12.42 -22.64 6.06
N HIS A 22 -12.99 -23.54 5.28
CA HIS A 22 -12.42 -24.82 4.83
C HIS A 22 -11.26 -24.65 3.81
N ARG A 23 -11.21 -23.53 3.09
CA ARG A 23 -10.15 -23.22 2.10
C ARG A 23 -8.87 -22.66 2.71
N ARG A 24 -8.80 -22.48 4.03
CA ARG A 24 -7.62 -21.90 4.70
C ARG A 24 -6.46 -22.88 4.90
N ARG A 25 -6.68 -24.20 4.71
CA ARG A 25 -5.67 -25.23 5.01
C ARG A 25 -5.23 -26.06 3.80
N ASN A 26 -6.11 -26.35 2.85
CA ASN A 26 -5.83 -27.07 1.60
C ASN A 26 -6.68 -26.47 0.45
N ALA A 27 -6.46 -25.20 0.12
CA ALA A 27 -7.24 -24.56 -0.94
C ALA A 27 -6.88 -25.21 -2.29
N ASP A 28 -7.83 -25.92 -2.90
CA ASP A 28 -7.75 -26.25 -4.31
C ASP A 28 -7.64 -24.92 -5.09
N ILE A 29 -6.62 -24.80 -5.93
CA ILE A 29 -6.35 -23.60 -6.71
C ILE A 29 -7.52 -23.22 -7.63
N VAL A 30 -8.29 -24.21 -8.08
CA VAL A 30 -9.50 -24.02 -8.89
C VAL A 30 -10.55 -23.26 -8.08
N ASP A 31 -10.74 -23.70 -6.85
CA ASP A 31 -11.66 -23.13 -5.88
C ASP A 31 -11.33 -21.66 -5.56
N TYR A 32 -10.04 -21.37 -5.34
CA TYR A 32 -9.53 -20.02 -5.15
C TYR A 32 -9.75 -19.17 -6.40
N ARG A 33 -9.33 -19.65 -7.57
CA ARG A 33 -9.49 -18.96 -8.86
C ARG A 33 -10.95 -18.63 -9.14
N ASP A 34 -11.86 -19.57 -8.96
CA ASP A 34 -13.28 -19.38 -9.23
C ASP A 34 -13.90 -18.37 -8.27
N PHE A 35 -13.48 -18.36 -7.01
CA PHE A 35 -13.89 -17.34 -6.04
C PHE A 35 -13.40 -15.94 -6.42
N ILE A 36 -12.14 -15.82 -6.84
CA ILE A 36 -11.55 -14.57 -7.33
C ILE A 36 -12.28 -14.09 -8.59
N ALA A 37 -12.51 -14.98 -9.56
CA ALA A 37 -13.18 -14.65 -10.81
C ALA A 37 -14.62 -14.14 -10.60
N GLN A 38 -15.33 -14.66 -9.61
CA GLN A 38 -16.67 -14.21 -9.24
C GLN A 38 -16.69 -12.89 -8.45
N ARG A 39 -15.54 -12.44 -7.94
CA ARG A 39 -15.42 -11.30 -7.02
C ARG A 39 -14.31 -10.35 -7.46
N ASP A 40 -14.25 -10.04 -8.75
CA ASP A 40 -13.24 -9.14 -9.35
C ASP A 40 -13.06 -7.83 -8.57
N ALA A 41 -14.17 -7.22 -8.11
CA ALA A 41 -14.16 -5.99 -7.32
C ALA A 41 -13.47 -6.09 -5.94
N LEU A 42 -13.13 -7.29 -5.45
CA LEU A 42 -12.33 -7.45 -4.23
C LEU A 42 -10.82 -7.34 -4.46
N ILE A 43 -10.37 -7.50 -5.70
CA ILE A 43 -8.95 -7.60 -6.05
C ILE A 43 -8.54 -6.53 -7.05
N ASN A 44 -9.41 -6.26 -8.01
CA ASN A 44 -9.26 -5.21 -9.00
C ASN A 44 -9.63 -3.86 -8.38
N VAL A 45 -8.84 -3.45 -7.39
CA VAL A 45 -8.97 -2.16 -6.73
C VAL A 45 -8.26 -1.13 -7.61
N PRO A 46 -8.89 0.04 -7.90
CA PRO A 46 -8.24 1.09 -8.67
C PRO A 46 -6.90 1.46 -8.04
N GLU A 47 -5.84 1.41 -8.86
CA GLU A 47 -4.52 1.84 -8.42
C GLU A 47 -4.59 3.32 -8.04
N VAL A 48 -4.04 3.68 -6.88
CA VAL A 48 -3.96 5.08 -6.48
C VAL A 48 -3.02 5.80 -7.44
N ALA A 49 -3.51 6.87 -8.07
CA ALA A 49 -2.72 7.65 -9.00
C ALA A 49 -1.45 8.20 -8.33
N LYS A 50 -0.34 8.11 -9.06
CA LYS A 50 0.93 8.73 -8.66
C LYS A 50 0.79 10.25 -8.68
N SER A 51 1.48 10.93 -7.77
CA SER A 51 1.50 12.38 -7.65
C SER A 51 2.82 12.81 -7.01
N ASN A 52 3.58 13.63 -7.72
CA ASN A 52 4.84 14.19 -7.21
C ASN A 52 4.63 15.09 -6.00
N GLU A 53 3.46 15.72 -5.87
CA GLU A 53 3.09 16.56 -4.74
C GLU A 53 2.85 15.72 -3.48
N LEU A 54 2.20 14.56 -3.62
CA LEU A 54 2.09 13.58 -2.52
C LEU A 54 3.45 13.01 -2.15
N ALA A 55 4.26 12.65 -3.16
CA ALA A 55 5.62 12.14 -2.94
C ALA A 55 6.48 13.15 -2.15
N ASP A 56 6.48 14.42 -2.54
CA ASP A 56 7.25 15.45 -1.85
C ASP A 56 6.76 15.66 -0.41
N ARG A 57 5.44 15.68 -0.18
CA ARG A 57 4.87 15.79 1.18
C ARG A 57 5.35 14.67 2.10
N HIS A 58 5.28 13.43 1.64
CA HIS A 58 5.78 12.27 2.40
C HIS A 58 7.28 12.36 2.64
N ARG A 59 8.08 12.74 1.62
CA ARG A 59 9.53 12.91 1.76
C ARG A 59 9.88 14.00 2.77
N GLN A 60 9.20 15.15 2.74
CA GLN A 60 9.41 16.21 3.72
C GLN A 60 9.02 15.78 5.14
N HIS A 61 7.97 14.98 5.30
CA HIS A 61 7.63 14.39 6.59
C HIS A 61 8.73 13.43 7.07
N GLY A 62 9.24 12.58 6.18
CA GLY A 62 10.38 11.72 6.45
C GLY A 62 11.61 12.49 6.92
N ASN A 63 11.94 13.61 6.25
CA ASN A 63 13.04 14.48 6.65
C ASN A 63 12.85 15.03 8.08
N ARG A 64 11.64 15.46 8.44
CA ARG A 64 11.32 15.94 9.79
C ARG A 64 11.44 14.82 10.83
N ALA A 65 11.00 13.61 10.51
CA ALA A 65 11.13 12.44 11.40
C ALA A 65 12.61 12.05 11.58
N TYR A 66 13.39 12.05 10.49
CA TYR A 66 14.82 11.75 10.51
C TYR A 66 15.61 12.75 11.36
N ALA A 67 15.35 14.05 11.18
CA ALA A 67 15.96 15.10 11.99
C ALA A 67 15.65 14.95 13.50
N ALA A 68 14.46 14.44 13.82
CA ALA A 68 14.04 14.09 15.18
C ALA A 68 14.52 12.70 15.65
N LYS A 69 15.39 12.02 14.89
CA LYS A 69 15.92 10.66 15.16
C LYS A 69 14.86 9.57 15.27
N ARG A 70 13.67 9.79 14.69
CA ARG A 70 12.58 8.81 14.59
C ARG A 70 12.74 8.01 13.28
N PHE A 71 13.72 7.12 13.26
CA PHE A 71 14.18 6.48 12.01
C PHE A 71 13.14 5.56 11.38
N ASP A 72 12.38 4.80 12.17
CA ASP A 72 11.33 3.92 11.62
C ASP A 72 10.23 4.70 10.92
N GLU A 73 9.81 5.83 11.52
CA GLU A 73 8.84 6.74 10.91
C GLU A 73 9.41 7.40 9.65
N ALA A 74 10.68 7.81 9.68
CA ALA A 74 11.34 8.37 8.51
C ALA A 74 11.38 7.38 7.34
N LEU A 75 11.81 6.14 7.61
CA LEU A 75 11.88 5.07 6.62
C LEU A 75 10.50 4.76 6.01
N LEU A 76 9.46 4.68 6.86
CA LEU A 76 8.09 4.50 6.40
C LEU A 76 7.67 5.61 5.43
N GLN A 77 7.95 6.87 5.78
CA GLN A 77 7.57 8.03 4.98
C GLN A 77 8.36 8.13 3.67
N TYR A 78 9.64 7.76 3.66
CA TYR A 78 10.41 7.68 2.43
C TYR A 78 9.89 6.60 1.49
N ASN A 79 9.52 5.42 2.01
CA ASN A 79 8.87 4.38 1.22
C ASN A 79 7.55 4.87 0.61
N GLN A 80 6.72 5.57 1.40
CA GLN A 80 5.50 6.19 0.89
C GLN A 80 5.79 7.21 -0.21
N SER A 81 6.85 8.02 -0.07
CA SER A 81 7.25 8.98 -1.11
C SER A 81 7.60 8.28 -2.43
N ILE A 82 8.29 7.14 -2.39
CA ILE A 82 8.66 6.34 -3.56
C ILE A 82 7.40 5.77 -4.23
N CYS A 83 6.44 5.28 -3.46
CA CYS A 83 5.18 4.73 -3.97
C CYS A 83 4.37 5.77 -4.76
N PHE A 84 4.29 7.02 -4.26
CA PHE A 84 3.54 8.09 -4.91
C PHE A 84 4.29 8.79 -6.04
N ALA A 85 5.60 8.67 -6.12
CA ALA A 85 6.38 9.39 -7.13
C ALA A 85 6.04 8.92 -8.56
N GLU A 86 5.83 9.89 -9.46
CA GLU A 86 5.63 9.61 -10.87
C GLU A 86 6.87 8.99 -11.50
N ARG A 87 6.66 8.12 -12.49
CA ARG A 87 7.75 7.43 -13.17
C ARG A 87 8.68 8.44 -13.85
N GLY A 88 9.99 8.31 -13.62
CA GLY A 88 11.01 9.19 -14.20
C GLY A 88 11.08 10.58 -13.57
N SER A 89 10.26 10.88 -12.56
CA SER A 89 10.32 12.16 -11.86
C SER A 89 11.58 12.28 -10.99
N LYS A 90 12.01 13.53 -10.75
CA LYS A 90 13.04 13.83 -9.76
C LYS A 90 12.66 13.33 -8.36
N GLN A 91 11.36 13.37 -8.02
CA GLN A 91 10.87 12.91 -6.72
C GLN A 91 11.17 11.45 -6.47
N LEU A 92 11.08 10.60 -7.50
CA LEU A 92 11.42 9.18 -7.39
C LEU A 92 12.90 8.98 -7.01
N GLY A 93 13.81 9.70 -7.68
CA GLY A 93 15.23 9.64 -7.38
C GLY A 93 15.56 10.15 -5.97
N MET A 94 14.96 11.27 -5.56
CA MET A 94 15.14 11.79 -4.20
C MET A 94 14.60 10.83 -3.14
N GLY A 95 13.45 10.20 -3.36
CA GLY A 95 12.89 9.20 -2.45
C GLY A 95 13.84 8.04 -2.19
N TYR A 96 14.48 7.49 -3.23
CA TYR A 96 15.49 6.44 -3.08
C TYR A 96 16.75 6.89 -2.35
N ALA A 97 17.21 8.13 -2.58
CA ALA A 97 18.39 8.67 -1.90
C ALA A 97 18.17 8.89 -0.39
N ASN A 98 16.92 9.09 0.01
CA ASN A 98 16.52 9.33 1.40
C ASN A 98 16.28 8.06 2.21
N ARG A 99 15.95 6.94 1.55
CA ARG A 99 15.63 5.64 2.17
C ARG A 99 16.88 4.90 2.61
#